data_AF-A0A7S2BHI2-F1
#
_entry.id   AF-A0A7S2BHI2-F1
#
_cell.length_a   1.000
_cell.length_b   1.000
_cell.length_c   1.000
_cell.angle_alpha   90.00
_cell.angle_beta   90.00
_cell.angle_gamma   90.00
#
_symmetry.space_group_name_H-M   'P 1'
#
loop_
_entity.id
_entity.type
_entity.pdbx_description
1 polymer ?
#
loop_
_entity_poly.entity_id
_entity_poly.type
_entity_poly.pdbx_seq_one_letter_code
_entity_poly.pdbx_strand_id
1 'polypeptide(L)'
;AGGCVMEQRCPHGSLYRVNGDLSLSRAIGDLRYKQNSMLRQSDQLIVSTPDVHTYPRQPNDEFMVIACDGVWDVVSSQQAVDFVRRRLGNLLDRSLRPEAVAESLLDACLSPDLQQTGGLGGDNMTLLIVVFSSDQGLQSRNSYSYPYHAESFGWQGVSDWQNGGGFPFPRPFDVLGGG
;
A
#
# COMPACT_ATOMS: atom_id res chain seq x y z
N ALA A 1 -16.81 19.82 8.96
CA ALA A 1 -16.11 19.33 10.17
C ALA A 1 -15.56 20.42 11.12
N GLY A 2 -15.31 21.66 10.68
CA GLY A 2 -14.96 22.77 11.60
C GLY A 2 -13.48 22.90 11.99
N GLY A 3 -12.55 22.27 11.27
CA GLY A 3 -11.10 22.42 11.45
C GLY A 3 -10.44 23.26 10.35
N CYS A 4 -9.12 23.46 10.47
CA CYS A 4 -8.29 24.19 9.49
C CYS A 4 -7.10 23.35 9.02
N VAL A 5 -6.48 23.75 7.91
CA VAL A 5 -5.20 23.20 7.44
C VAL A 5 -4.11 24.23 7.72
N MET A 6 -3.07 23.82 8.44
CA MET A 6 -1.91 24.67 8.73
C MET A 6 -0.72 24.21 7.91
N GLU A 7 -0.01 25.18 7.33
CA GLU A 7 1.25 24.95 6.63
C GLU A 7 2.40 24.96 7.62
N GLN A 8 3.22 23.92 7.60
CA GLN A 8 4.49 23.83 8.31
C GLN A 8 5.62 23.79 7.30
N ARG A 9 6.49 24.81 7.31
CA ARG A 9 7.66 24.86 6.43
C ARG A 9 8.76 23.95 6.95
N CYS A 10 9.31 23.14 6.04
CA CYS A 10 10.43 22.25 6.26
C CYS A 10 11.53 22.54 5.22
N PRO A 11 12.79 22.12 5.44
CA PRO A 11 13.88 22.40 4.51
C PRO A 11 13.64 21.89 3.07
N HIS A 12 12.80 20.87 2.90
CA HIS A 12 12.52 20.21 1.62
C HIS A 12 11.11 20.47 1.07
N GLY A 13 10.37 21.41 1.65
CA GLY A 13 9.03 21.76 1.19
C GLY A 13 8.10 22.15 2.32
N SER A 14 6.80 22.19 2.03
CA SER A 14 5.76 22.50 3.00
C SER A 14 4.96 21.25 3.32
N LEU A 15 4.84 20.94 4.61
CA LEU A 15 3.92 19.93 5.12
C LEU A 15 2.61 20.61 5.50
N TYR A 16 1.49 19.95 5.23
CA TYR A 16 0.16 20.45 5.59
C TYR A 16 -0.45 19.57 6.66
N ARG A 17 -0.95 20.19 7.73
CA ARG A 17 -1.51 19.48 8.88
C ARG A 17 -2.90 19.96 9.23
N VAL A 18 -3.82 19.02 9.40
CA VAL A 18 -5.16 19.23 9.93
C VAL A 18 -5.05 19.66 11.38
N ASN A 19 -5.57 20.85 11.69
CA ASN A 19 -5.45 21.51 12.99
C ASN A 19 -4.00 21.57 13.52
N GLY A 20 -3.01 21.61 12.64
CA GLY A 20 -1.58 21.62 13.02
C GLY A 20 -1.04 20.32 13.59
N ASP A 21 -1.82 19.23 13.58
CA ASP A 21 -1.51 17.97 14.24
C ASP A 21 -1.29 16.85 13.22
N LEU A 22 -2.35 16.40 12.55
CA LEU A 22 -2.29 15.24 11.64
C LEU A 22 -2.00 15.66 10.19
N SER A 23 -1.01 15.04 9.54
CA SER A 23 -0.64 15.30 8.13
C SER A 23 -1.48 14.54 7.09
N LEU A 24 -2.53 13.85 7.54
CA LEU A 24 -3.45 13.09 6.70
C LEU A 24 -4.84 13.69 6.76
N SER A 25 -5.60 13.59 5.68
CA SER A 25 -7.04 13.91 5.63
C SER A 25 -7.93 12.67 5.71
N ARG A 26 -7.33 11.48 5.50
CA ARG A 26 -7.99 10.19 5.58
C ARG A 26 -7.14 9.20 6.36
N ALA A 27 -7.76 8.48 7.28
CA ALA A 27 -7.12 7.43 8.06
C ALA A 27 -8.15 6.49 8.65
N ILE A 28 -7.78 5.24 8.86
CA ILE A 28 -8.49 4.32 9.76
C ILE A 28 -7.96 4.58 11.17
N GLY A 29 -8.82 4.56 12.20
CA GLY A 29 -8.45 4.98 13.55
C GLY A 29 -8.72 6.48 13.77
N ASP A 30 -7.80 7.21 14.41
CA ASP A 30 -7.88 8.67 14.60
C ASP A 30 -9.22 9.16 15.16
N LEU A 31 -9.77 8.41 16.11
CA LEU A 31 -11.15 8.56 16.57
C LEU A 31 -11.46 9.95 17.11
N ARG A 32 -10.47 10.66 17.69
CA ARG A 32 -10.62 12.04 18.19
C ARG A 32 -11.13 13.01 17.12
N TYR A 33 -10.86 12.75 15.85
CA TYR A 33 -11.30 13.59 14.72
C TYR A 33 -12.65 13.19 14.13
N LYS A 34 -13.30 12.18 14.72
CA LYS A 34 -14.52 11.53 14.20
C LYS A 34 -15.69 11.56 15.19
N GLN A 35 -15.64 12.48 16.15
CA GLN A 35 -16.62 12.56 17.25
C GLN A 35 -17.73 13.60 17.01
N ASN A 36 -17.81 14.21 15.82
CA ASN A 36 -18.86 15.18 15.56
C ASN A 36 -20.19 14.46 15.32
N SER A 37 -21.07 14.46 16.32
CA SER A 37 -22.39 13.80 16.29
C SER A 37 -23.37 14.40 15.29
N MET A 38 -23.11 15.61 14.80
CA MET A 38 -23.95 16.30 13.81
C MET A 38 -23.55 15.96 12.37
N LEU A 39 -22.46 15.22 12.16
CA LEU A 39 -21.92 14.92 10.84
C LEU A 39 -21.93 13.42 10.57
N ARG A 40 -22.12 13.04 9.31
CA ARG A 40 -21.95 11.65 8.87
C ARG A 40 -20.48 11.25 8.97
N GLN A 41 -20.21 9.95 8.98
CA GLN A 41 -18.83 9.42 9.02
C GLN A 41 -17.96 9.91 7.85
N SER A 42 -18.56 10.12 6.67
CA SER A 42 -17.90 10.66 5.48
C SER A 42 -17.61 12.17 5.53
N ASP A 43 -18.16 12.87 6.53
CA ASP A 43 -18.10 14.33 6.62
C ASP A 43 -17.32 14.80 7.86
N GLN A 44 -16.68 13.85 8.57
CA GLN A 44 -15.78 14.08 9.70
C GLN A 44 -14.50 14.80 9.26
N LEU A 45 -13.71 15.30 10.21
CA LEU A 45 -12.51 16.06 9.88
C LEU A 45 -11.45 15.17 9.21
N ILE A 46 -11.35 13.93 9.71
CA ILE A 46 -10.57 12.85 9.12
C ILE A 46 -11.54 11.73 8.77
N VAL A 47 -11.55 11.29 7.53
CA VAL A 47 -12.51 10.27 7.06
C VAL A 47 -11.83 8.91 6.88
N SER A 48 -12.57 7.83 7.06
CA SER A 48 -12.08 6.46 6.77
C SER A 48 -12.52 5.94 5.41
N THR A 49 -13.28 6.72 4.66
CA THR A 49 -13.78 6.33 3.34
C THR A 49 -12.61 6.30 2.34
N PRO A 50 -12.31 5.13 1.73
CA PRO A 50 -11.24 5.03 0.75
C PRO A 50 -11.63 5.74 -0.55
N ASP A 51 -10.63 6.03 -1.37
CA ASP A 51 -10.85 6.31 -2.80
C ASP A 51 -10.66 5.02 -3.58
N VAL A 52 -11.64 4.64 -4.39
CA VAL A 52 -11.70 3.33 -5.06
C VAL A 52 -11.81 3.53 -6.55
N HIS A 53 -10.77 3.09 -7.26
CA HIS A 53 -10.74 3.08 -8.71
C HIS A 53 -10.61 1.64 -9.21
N THR A 54 -11.28 1.32 -10.31
CA THR A 54 -11.22 0.00 -10.94
C THR A 54 -10.78 0.16 -12.38
N TYR A 55 -9.69 -0.52 -12.72
CA TYR A 55 -9.11 -0.49 -14.07
C TYR A 55 -9.09 -1.91 -14.63
N PRO A 56 -9.67 -2.16 -15.82
CA PRO A 56 -9.51 -3.43 -16.51
C PRO A 56 -8.04 -3.64 -16.86
N ARG A 57 -7.48 -4.80 -16.47
CA ARG A 57 -6.09 -5.15 -16.79
C ARG A 57 -5.91 -5.20 -18.30
N GLN A 58 -4.88 -4.52 -18.79
CA GLN A 58 -4.50 -4.52 -20.20
C GLN A 58 -3.39 -5.53 -20.46
N PRO A 59 -3.29 -6.09 -21.68
CA PRO A 59 -2.21 -7.01 -22.04
C PRO A 59 -0.80 -6.41 -21.93
N ASN A 60 -0.69 -5.07 -21.97
CA ASN A 60 0.56 -4.34 -21.82
C ASN A 60 0.83 -3.87 -20.37
N ASP A 61 -0.01 -4.24 -19.40
CA ASP A 61 0.30 -4.00 -17.99
C ASP A 61 1.42 -4.95 -17.54
N GLU A 62 2.59 -4.38 -17.23
CA GLU A 62 3.81 -5.15 -16.94
C GLU A 62 4.01 -5.42 -15.44
N PHE A 63 3.79 -4.40 -14.61
CA PHE A 63 3.94 -4.50 -13.15
C PHE A 63 3.21 -3.35 -12.43
N MET A 64 3.07 -3.48 -11.12
CA MET A 64 2.55 -2.44 -10.23
C MET A 64 3.51 -2.23 -9.05
N VAL A 65 3.69 -0.97 -8.66
CA VAL A 65 4.49 -0.56 -7.50
C VAL A 65 3.55 0.08 -6.47
N ILE A 66 3.58 -0.43 -5.24
CA ILE A 66 2.87 0.15 -4.10
C ILE A 66 3.90 0.45 -3.01
N ALA A 67 3.92 1.67 -2.48
CA ALA A 67 4.81 2.04 -1.40
C ALA A 67 4.19 3.09 -0.47
N CYS A 68 4.73 3.25 0.73
CA CYS A 68 4.38 4.35 1.64
C CYS A 68 5.11 5.66 1.28
N ASP A 69 4.72 6.75 1.94
CA ASP A 69 5.31 8.09 1.82
C ASP A 69 6.82 8.10 2.06
N GLY A 70 7.35 7.33 3.01
CA GLY A 70 8.79 7.21 3.21
C GLY A 70 9.61 6.85 1.97
N VAL A 71 8.99 6.17 0.98
CA VAL A 71 9.60 5.93 -0.35
C VAL A 71 9.33 7.11 -1.29
N TRP A 72 8.06 7.54 -1.40
CA TRP A 72 7.64 8.58 -2.35
C TRP A 72 8.17 9.97 -2.05
N ASP A 73 8.59 10.23 -0.81
CA ASP A 73 9.28 11.45 -0.40
C ASP A 73 10.70 11.55 -0.97
N VAL A 74 11.30 10.41 -1.36
CA VAL A 74 12.68 10.34 -1.87
C VAL A 74 12.72 10.05 -3.37
N VAL A 75 11.82 9.21 -3.87
CA VAL A 75 11.76 8.84 -5.29
C VAL A 75 10.42 9.23 -5.93
N SER A 76 10.50 9.83 -7.11
CA SER A 76 9.30 10.07 -7.93
C SER A 76 8.74 8.76 -8.50
N SER A 77 7.45 8.78 -8.85
CA SER A 77 6.77 7.63 -9.46
C SER A 77 7.49 7.15 -10.73
N GLN A 78 7.96 8.07 -11.59
CA GLN A 78 8.68 7.69 -12.81
C GLN A 78 10.05 7.08 -12.51
N GLN A 79 10.80 7.60 -11.53
CA GLN A 79 12.08 7.01 -11.12
C GLN A 79 11.89 5.58 -10.60
N ALA A 80 10.85 5.32 -9.80
CA ALA A 80 10.53 3.98 -9.32
C ALA A 80 10.15 3.04 -10.48
N VAL A 81 9.32 3.51 -11.42
CA VAL A 81 8.95 2.76 -12.64
C VAL A 81 10.19 2.42 -13.46
N ASP A 82 11.05 3.39 -13.75
CA ASP A 82 12.27 3.18 -14.53
C ASP A 82 13.23 2.20 -13.82
N PHE A 83 13.32 2.29 -12.50
CA PHE A 83 14.15 1.42 -11.68
C PHE A 83 13.71 -0.05 -11.78
N VAL A 84 12.41 -0.32 -11.67
CA VAL A 84 11.83 -1.67 -11.76
C VAL A 84 11.87 -2.15 -13.21
N ARG A 85 11.49 -1.30 -14.17
CA ARG A 85 11.42 -1.65 -15.60
C ARG A 85 12.77 -2.11 -16.16
N ARG A 86 13.88 -1.47 -15.77
CA ARG A 86 15.24 -1.90 -16.16
C ARG A 86 15.58 -3.34 -15.74
N ARG A 87 14.86 -3.90 -14.76
CA ARG A 87 15.07 -5.25 -14.20
C ARG A 87 13.92 -6.21 -14.54
N LEU A 88 12.90 -5.74 -15.27
CA LEU A 88 11.69 -6.50 -15.54
C LEU A 88 11.98 -7.80 -16.30
N GLY A 89 12.90 -7.79 -17.26
CA GLY A 89 13.31 -9.02 -17.97
C GLY A 89 13.78 -10.11 -17.01
N ASN A 90 14.63 -9.75 -16.05
CA ASN A 90 15.15 -10.68 -15.04
C ASN A 90 14.08 -11.13 -14.03
N LEU A 91 13.07 -10.29 -13.77
CA LEU A 91 11.92 -10.66 -12.94
C LEU A 91 11.02 -11.66 -13.67
N LEU A 92 10.81 -11.48 -14.98
CA LEU A 92 9.95 -12.34 -15.81
C LEU A 92 10.58 -13.72 -16.06
N ASP A 93 11.90 -13.78 -16.31
CA ASP A 93 12.64 -15.04 -16.47
C ASP A 93 13.01 -15.71 -15.14
N ARG A 94 12.73 -15.04 -14.02
CA ARG A 94 12.99 -15.48 -12.63
C ARG A 94 14.47 -15.59 -12.27
N SER A 95 15.37 -14.98 -13.04
CA SER A 95 16.78 -14.83 -12.68
C SER A 95 17.00 -13.82 -11.55
N LEU A 96 16.04 -12.92 -11.33
CA LEU A 96 16.03 -11.99 -10.21
C LEU A 96 14.71 -12.10 -9.44
N ARG A 97 14.79 -12.07 -8.11
CA ARG A 97 13.60 -12.09 -7.25
C ARG A 97 13.08 -10.66 -7.02
N PRO A 98 11.76 -10.44 -6.98
CA PRO A 98 11.17 -9.13 -6.69
C PRO A 98 11.69 -8.48 -5.41
N GLU A 99 11.95 -9.28 -4.38
CA GLU A 99 12.48 -8.84 -3.09
C GLU A 99 13.84 -8.16 -3.24
N ALA A 100 14.73 -8.68 -4.08
CA ALA A 100 16.05 -8.09 -4.31
C ALA A 100 15.93 -6.71 -5.02
N VAL A 101 14.93 -6.56 -5.90
CA VAL A 101 14.64 -5.26 -6.54
C VAL A 101 14.06 -4.29 -5.53
N ALA A 102 13.16 -4.76 -4.67
CA ALA A 102 12.56 -3.95 -3.62
C ALA A 102 13.62 -3.48 -2.61
N GLU A 103 14.45 -4.38 -2.09
CA GLU A 103 15.59 -4.07 -1.22
C GLU A 103 16.51 -3.02 -1.86
N SER A 104 16.89 -3.21 -3.12
CA SER A 104 17.76 -2.26 -3.82
C SER A 104 17.12 -0.87 -3.99
N LEU A 105 15.79 -0.79 -4.14
CA LEU A 105 15.10 0.49 -4.24
C LEU A 105 14.96 1.15 -2.86
N LEU A 106 14.70 0.38 -1.81
CA LEU A 106 14.66 0.85 -0.43
C LEU A 106 16.03 1.37 0.03
N ASP A 107 17.12 0.67 -0.30
CA ASP A 107 18.48 1.10 -0.02
C ASP A 107 18.81 2.44 -0.69
N ALA A 108 18.31 2.64 -1.92
CA ALA A 108 18.47 3.91 -2.64
C ALA A 108 17.68 5.07 -2.00
N CYS A 109 16.70 4.77 -1.13
CA CYS A 109 15.93 5.78 -0.42
C CYS A 109 16.54 6.15 0.95
N LEU A 110 17.50 5.36 1.45
CA LEU A 110 18.13 5.61 2.75
C LEU A 110 18.92 6.91 2.74
N SER A 111 18.71 7.73 3.77
CA SER A 111 19.50 8.94 3.94
C SER A 111 20.96 8.60 4.25
N PRO A 112 21.94 9.21 3.57
CA PRO A 112 23.33 9.13 4.01
C PRO A 112 23.59 9.95 5.29
N ASP A 113 22.82 11.01 5.52
CA ASP A 113 22.90 11.90 6.68
C ASP A 113 21.58 12.70 6.84
N LEU A 114 20.85 12.42 7.92
CA LEU A 114 19.54 13.03 8.18
C LEU A 114 19.60 14.54 8.41
N GLN A 115 20.71 15.09 8.89
CA GLN A 115 20.87 16.54 9.05
C GLN A 115 21.01 17.22 7.69
N GLN A 116 21.77 16.60 6.78
CA GLN A 116 21.99 17.13 5.44
C GLN A 116 20.76 16.96 4.54
N THR A 117 20.05 15.84 4.65
CA THR A 117 18.81 15.59 3.89
C THR A 117 17.56 16.13 4.56
N GLY A 118 17.70 16.86 5.69
CA GLY A 118 16.60 17.44 6.45
C GLY A 118 15.49 16.44 6.76
N GLY A 119 15.87 15.20 7.11
CA GLY A 119 14.98 14.11 7.48
C GLY A 119 14.54 13.19 6.33
N LEU A 120 14.73 13.55 5.06
CA LEU A 120 14.37 12.69 3.93
C LEU A 120 15.18 11.39 3.98
N GLY A 121 14.52 10.24 3.78
CA GLY A 121 15.14 8.92 3.86
C GLY A 121 15.33 8.38 5.27
N GLY A 122 14.69 8.99 6.27
CA GLY A 122 14.70 8.55 7.68
C GLY A 122 13.40 7.94 8.20
N ASP A 123 12.37 7.84 7.35
CA ASP A 123 11.07 7.28 7.75
C ASP A 123 11.03 5.75 7.64
N ASN A 124 9.98 5.14 8.16
CA ASN A 124 9.63 3.76 7.84
C ASN A 124 9.34 3.64 6.34
N MET A 125 9.85 2.57 5.72
CA MET A 125 9.66 2.31 4.30
C MET A 125 9.09 0.91 4.08
N THR A 126 8.07 0.83 3.25
CA THR A 126 7.46 -0.43 2.79
C THR A 126 7.21 -0.31 1.30
N LEU A 127 7.59 -1.35 0.57
CA LEU A 127 7.49 -1.41 -0.89
C LEU A 127 7.00 -2.80 -1.31
N LEU A 128 6.00 -2.83 -2.18
CA LEU A 128 5.48 -4.02 -2.84
C LEU A 128 5.64 -3.85 -4.35
N ILE A 129 6.21 -4.87 -4.99
CA ILE A 129 6.30 -4.99 -6.44
C ILE A 129 5.47 -6.19 -6.88
N VAL A 130 4.44 -5.95 -7.69
CA VAL A 130 3.62 -7.00 -8.29
C VAL A 130 3.98 -7.10 -9.77
N VAL A 131 4.58 -8.22 -10.17
CA VAL A 131 4.93 -8.47 -11.58
C VAL A 131 3.80 -9.27 -12.23
N PHE A 132 3.26 -8.74 -13.33
CA PHE A 132 2.18 -9.41 -14.03
C PHE A 132 2.74 -10.44 -15.01
N SER A 133 2.27 -11.68 -14.92
CA SER A 133 2.59 -12.71 -15.93
C SER A 133 1.71 -12.49 -17.15
N SER A 134 2.27 -12.58 -18.35
CA SER A 134 1.47 -12.69 -19.56
C SER A 134 0.57 -13.94 -19.49
N ASP A 135 -0.70 -13.83 -19.90
CA ASP A 135 -1.71 -14.90 -19.78
C ASP A 135 -1.31 -16.21 -20.49
N GLN A 136 -0.28 -16.18 -21.34
CA GLN A 136 0.27 -17.37 -21.98
C GLN A 136 1.04 -18.31 -21.01
N GLY A 137 1.38 -17.85 -19.80
CA GLY A 137 2.06 -18.67 -18.78
C GLY A 137 1.13 -19.44 -17.85
N LEU A 138 -0.17 -19.12 -17.81
CA LEU A 138 -1.15 -19.77 -16.93
C LEU A 138 -1.67 -21.09 -17.52
N GLN A 139 -1.75 -21.21 -18.84
CA GLN A 139 -2.23 -22.43 -19.50
C GLN A 139 -1.18 -23.57 -19.49
N SER A 140 0.11 -23.27 -19.33
CA SER A 140 1.18 -24.29 -19.34
C SER A 140 1.63 -24.77 -17.96
N ARG A 141 1.10 -24.20 -16.86
CA ARG A 141 1.65 -24.40 -15.50
C ARG A 141 0.68 -25.03 -14.49
N ASN A 142 -0.32 -25.76 -14.94
CA ASN A 142 -1.25 -26.51 -14.06
C ASN A 142 -0.60 -27.72 -13.34
N SER A 143 0.71 -27.72 -13.08
CA SER A 143 1.46 -28.81 -12.42
C SER A 143 2.21 -28.41 -11.15
N TYR A 144 2.08 -27.17 -10.65
CA TYR A 144 2.57 -26.82 -9.32
C TYR A 144 1.45 -26.86 -8.29
N SER A 145 1.39 -27.94 -7.52
CA SER A 145 0.53 -28.05 -6.34
C SER A 145 1.03 -27.11 -5.24
N TYR A 146 0.27 -26.06 -4.93
CA TYR A 146 0.40 -25.38 -3.65
C TYR A 146 -0.25 -26.26 -2.56
N PRO A 147 0.41 -26.54 -1.42
CA PRO A 147 -0.14 -27.42 -0.39
C PRO A 147 -1.23 -26.76 0.48
N TYR A 148 -1.77 -25.60 0.07
CA TYR A 148 -2.94 -25.05 0.73
C TYR A 148 -4.16 -25.85 0.29
N HIS A 149 -4.70 -26.65 1.21
CA HIS A 149 -6.07 -27.17 1.11
C HIS A 149 -7.00 -25.97 0.87
N ALA A 150 -7.46 -25.82 -0.37
CA ALA A 150 -8.58 -24.99 -0.70
C ALA A 150 -9.82 -25.67 -0.12
N GLU A 151 -10.12 -25.43 1.16
CA GLU A 151 -11.51 -25.44 1.56
C GLU A 151 -12.19 -24.33 0.77
N SER A 152 -13.15 -24.76 -0.03
CA SER A 152 -13.89 -23.99 -1.00
C SER A 152 -14.78 -22.99 -0.27
N PHE A 153 -14.20 -21.86 0.16
CA PHE A 153 -15.00 -20.68 0.47
C PHE A 153 -15.41 -20.04 -0.84
N GLY A 154 -16.63 -20.41 -1.27
CA GLY A 154 -17.30 -19.85 -2.42
C GLY A 154 -17.40 -18.34 -2.29
N TRP A 155 -16.50 -17.63 -2.96
CA TRP A 155 -16.61 -16.21 -3.22
C TRP A 155 -17.74 -15.99 -4.22
N GLN A 156 -18.95 -15.74 -3.72
CA GLN A 156 -20.01 -15.09 -4.49
C GLN A 156 -19.82 -13.58 -4.31
N GLY A 157 -19.49 -12.90 -5.42
CA GLY A 157 -18.92 -11.56 -5.42
C GLY A 157 -19.86 -10.43 -4.98
N VAL A 158 -19.29 -9.22 -4.91
CA VAL A 158 -19.80 -7.82 -4.98
C VAL A 158 -21.17 -7.44 -4.35
N SER A 159 -22.15 -8.31 -4.22
CA SER A 159 -23.48 -8.03 -3.64
C SER A 159 -23.48 -7.85 -2.13
N ASP A 160 -22.51 -8.42 -1.40
CA ASP A 160 -22.48 -8.34 0.08
C ASP A 160 -21.96 -6.99 0.61
N TRP A 161 -21.23 -6.23 -0.20
CA TRP A 161 -20.70 -4.92 0.19
C TRP A 161 -21.78 -3.86 0.39
N GLN A 162 -22.97 -4.01 -0.22
CA GLN A 162 -24.03 -2.99 -0.16
C GLN A 162 -24.97 -3.13 1.05
N ASN A 163 -24.91 -4.24 1.81
CA ASN A 163 -25.88 -4.53 2.87
C ASN A 163 -25.37 -4.34 4.31
N GLY A 164 -24.22 -3.68 4.52
CA GLY A 164 -23.82 -3.18 5.85
C GLY A 164 -23.47 -4.25 6.90
N GLY A 165 -23.17 -5.49 6.50
CA GLY A 165 -22.68 -6.53 7.41
C GLY A 165 -21.20 -6.35 7.74
N GLY A 166 -20.88 -6.10 9.01
CA GLY A 166 -19.48 -5.97 9.49
C GLY A 166 -18.69 -7.28 9.38
N PHE A 167 -17.37 -7.16 9.16
CA PHE A 167 -16.43 -8.29 9.11
C PHE A 167 -16.24 -8.94 10.49
N PRO A 168 -16.24 -10.28 10.59
CA PRO A 168 -15.66 -10.95 11.75
C PRO A 168 -14.13 -10.99 11.56
N PHE A 169 -13.39 -10.26 12.38
CA PHE A 169 -11.95 -10.48 12.50
C PHE A 169 -11.68 -11.83 13.18
N PRO A 170 -10.87 -12.75 12.62
CA PRO A 170 -10.35 -13.87 13.38
C PRO A 170 -9.28 -13.40 14.37
N ARG A 171 -9.38 -13.83 15.63
CA ARG A 171 -8.35 -13.58 16.66
C ARG A 171 -7.13 -14.47 16.37
N PRO A 172 -5.89 -13.99 16.57
CA PRO A 172 -4.71 -14.82 16.39
C PRO A 172 -4.37 -15.60 17.67
N PHE A 173 -3.90 -16.83 17.48
CA PHE A 173 -3.31 -17.79 18.44
C PHE A 173 -4.24 -18.65 19.29
N ASP A 174 -4.49 -19.88 18.80
CA ASP A 174 -4.57 -21.07 19.66
C ASP A 174 -3.45 -22.03 19.23
N VAL A 175 -2.45 -22.20 20.10
CA VAL A 175 -1.36 -23.17 19.94
C VAL A 175 -1.88 -24.55 20.34
N LEU A 176 -1.83 -25.50 19.41
CA LEU A 176 -2.05 -26.92 19.68
C LEU A 176 -0.94 -27.43 20.62
N GLY A 177 -1.29 -27.74 21.87
CA GLY A 177 -0.49 -28.56 22.77
C GLY A 177 -1.16 -29.93 22.92
N GLY A 178 -0.65 -30.93 22.21
CA GLY A 178 -0.94 -32.34 22.47
C GLY A 178 0.13 -32.94 23.39
N GLY A 179 -0.33 -33.64 24.42
CA GLY A 179 0.44 -34.40 25.41
C GLY A 179 -0.47 -34.89 26.51
#